data_AF-A0A967D361-F1
#
_entry.id   AF-A0A967D361-F1
#
_cell.length_a   1.000
_cell.length_b   1.000
_cell.length_c   1.000
_cell.angle_alpha   90.00
_cell.angle_beta   90.00
_cell.angle_gamma   90.00
#
_symmetry.space_group_name_H-M   'P 1'
#
loop_
_entity.id
_entity.type
_entity.pdbx_description
1 polymer ?
#
loop_
_entity_poly.entity_id
_entity_poly.type
_entity_poly.pdbx_seq_one_letter_code
_entity_poly.pdbx_strand_id
1 'polypeptide(L)'
;MPARGLTGQPMSMTGTVTAVSDGRYKVTGPMMTGMAMNLGPTAALDIGPALVIVCTRPIEPFDVDFYDALGIDPTEHRILLIKSRQHFRAVFEPIAQEIIGVAGPGVCSEDYSLVEFEHIRRPMYPMDLDTPKTVIGN
;
A
#
# COMPACT_ATOMS: atom_id res chain seq x y z
N MET A 1 2.93 18.05 2.16
CA MET A 1 3.46 17.99 3.55
C MET A 1 2.77 16.84 4.26
N PRO A 2 3.46 15.99 5.04
CA PRO A 2 2.80 14.96 5.83
C PRO A 2 1.71 15.57 6.71
N ALA A 3 0.69 14.77 7.00
CA ALA A 3 -0.20 15.01 8.13
C ALA A 3 0.64 15.53 9.32
N ARG A 4 0.22 16.66 9.91
CA ARG A 4 0.99 17.53 10.82
C ARG A 4 2.14 16.82 11.56
N GLY A 5 3.38 17.14 11.19
CA GLY A 5 4.59 16.77 11.96
C GLY A 5 4.90 15.27 12.05
N LEU A 6 4.18 14.41 11.32
CA LEU A 6 4.41 12.96 11.36
C LEU A 6 5.61 12.60 10.49
N THR A 7 6.66 12.13 11.15
CA THR A 7 7.80 11.46 10.50
C THR A 7 7.69 9.96 10.75
N GLY A 8 7.88 9.16 9.71
CA GLY A 8 7.97 7.72 9.86
C GLY A 8 9.17 7.38 10.73
N GLN A 9 8.93 6.81 11.90
CA GLN A 9 10.00 6.34 12.77
C GLN A 9 10.50 5.00 12.25
N PRO A 10 11.82 4.83 12.04
CA PRO A 10 12.36 3.54 11.64
C PRO A 10 12.08 2.51 12.73
N MET A 11 11.76 1.29 12.32
CA MET A 11 11.61 0.16 13.23
C MET A 11 12.85 -0.72 13.14
N SER A 12 13.57 -0.88 14.25
CA SER A 12 14.64 -1.87 14.35
C SER A 12 14.04 -3.26 14.48
N MET A 13 14.47 -4.18 13.62
CA MET A 13 14.07 -5.57 13.66
C MET A 13 15.25 -6.48 13.30
N THR A 14 15.17 -7.75 13.69
CA THR A 14 16.15 -8.79 13.36
C THR A 14 15.41 -9.97 12.77
N GLY A 15 15.98 -10.59 11.75
CA GLY A 15 15.39 -11.73 11.07
C GLY A 15 16.40 -12.42 10.16
N THR A 16 15.99 -13.54 9.60
CA THR A 16 16.76 -14.31 8.62
C THR A 16 16.33 -13.93 7.22
N VAL A 17 17.29 -13.64 6.35
CA VAL A 17 17.01 -13.45 4.91
C VAL A 17 16.69 -14.81 4.30
N THR A 18 15.46 -14.98 3.83
CA THR A 18 14.98 -16.26 3.26
C THR A 18 15.03 -16.28 1.73
N ALA A 19 14.92 -15.11 1.10
CA ALA A 19 15.02 -14.95 -0.35
C ALA A 19 15.59 -13.58 -0.72
N VAL A 20 16.29 -13.51 -1.85
CA VAL A 20 16.82 -12.29 -2.45
C VAL A 20 16.59 -12.34 -3.96
N SER A 21 16.20 -11.21 -4.55
CA SER A 21 16.09 -11.06 -6.00
C SER A 21 16.40 -9.64 -6.46
N ASP A 22 16.46 -9.45 -7.77
CA ASP A 22 16.54 -8.13 -8.39
C ASP A 22 15.17 -7.47 -8.63
N GLY A 23 14.10 -8.07 -8.09
CA GLY A 23 12.78 -7.47 -8.03
C GLY A 23 12.00 -7.48 -9.35
N ARG A 24 12.45 -8.24 -10.36
CA ARG A 24 11.78 -8.31 -11.66
C ARG A 24 10.63 -9.32 -11.66
N TYR A 25 9.46 -8.86 -12.12
CA TYR A 25 8.28 -9.70 -12.34
C TYR A 25 7.47 -9.16 -13.52
N LYS A 26 6.49 -9.93 -13.99
CA LYS A 26 5.58 -9.53 -15.07
C LYS A 26 4.15 -9.63 -14.58
N VAL A 27 3.38 -8.58 -14.83
CA VAL A 27 1.99 -8.48 -14.37
C VAL A 27 1.07 -9.35 -15.22
N THR A 28 0.19 -10.10 -14.56
CA THR A 28 -0.78 -11.04 -15.11
C THR A 28 -2.21 -10.65 -14.72
N GLY A 29 -2.40 -9.91 -13.62
CA GLY A 29 -3.69 -9.37 -13.25
C GLY A 29 -4.18 -8.26 -14.19
N PRO A 30 -5.40 -7.75 -13.92
CA PRO A 30 -6.16 -6.93 -14.88
C PRO A 30 -5.60 -5.50 -15.04
N MET A 31 -4.88 -5.00 -14.04
CA MET A 31 -4.26 -3.69 -14.09
C MET A 31 -2.84 -3.82 -14.63
N MET A 32 -2.52 -3.11 -15.72
CA MET A 32 -1.18 -3.12 -16.35
C MET A 32 -0.72 -4.50 -16.85
N THR A 33 -1.66 -5.35 -17.28
CA THR A 33 -1.38 -6.70 -17.79
C THR A 33 -0.25 -6.71 -18.82
N GLY A 34 0.70 -7.62 -18.63
CA GLY A 34 1.85 -7.80 -19.51
C GLY A 34 3.02 -6.84 -19.26
N MET A 35 2.86 -5.84 -18.39
CA MET A 35 3.92 -4.91 -18.06
C MET A 35 5.04 -5.60 -17.27
N ALA A 36 6.29 -5.31 -17.65
CA ALA A 36 7.46 -5.71 -16.89
C ALA A 36 7.68 -4.72 -15.75
N MET A 37 7.74 -5.26 -14.53
CA MET A 37 7.90 -4.50 -13.30
C MET A 37 9.29 -4.76 -12.70
N ASN A 38 9.74 -3.82 -11.86
CA ASN A 38 11.04 -3.91 -11.23
C ASN A 38 11.04 -3.18 -9.89
N LEU A 39 11.07 -3.95 -8.78
CA LEU A 39 11.17 -3.50 -7.39
C LEU A 39 12.59 -3.06 -6.97
N GLY A 40 13.58 -3.28 -7.85
CA GLY A 40 15.01 -3.19 -7.55
C GLY A 40 15.47 -4.34 -6.64
N PRO A 41 16.69 -4.29 -6.10
CA PRO A 41 17.12 -5.22 -5.06
C PRO A 41 16.04 -5.40 -3.99
N THR A 42 15.62 -6.64 -3.80
CA THR A 42 14.48 -7.02 -2.97
C THR A 42 14.86 -8.24 -2.15
N ALA A 43 14.45 -8.26 -0.88
CA ALA A 43 14.70 -9.37 0.03
C ALA A 43 13.46 -9.67 0.87
N ALA A 44 13.28 -10.96 1.19
CA ALA A 44 12.33 -11.42 2.20
C ALA A 44 13.08 -11.67 3.51
N LEU A 45 12.61 -11.06 4.60
CA LEU A 45 13.13 -11.27 5.95
C LEU A 45 12.08 -11.97 6.81
N ASP A 46 12.41 -13.18 7.26
CA ASP A 46 11.64 -13.86 8.29
C ASP A 46 12.07 -13.34 9.67
N ILE A 47 11.16 -12.64 10.35
CA ILE A 47 11.41 -12.10 11.69
C ILE A 47 10.82 -12.99 12.80
N GLY A 48 10.22 -14.13 12.46
CA GLY A 48 9.49 -15.04 13.36
C GLY A 48 7.98 -14.90 13.25
N PRO A 49 7.35 -13.77 13.67
CA PRO A 49 5.91 -13.61 13.59
C PRO A 49 5.41 -13.17 12.21
N ALA A 50 6.30 -12.77 11.30
CA ALA A 50 5.93 -12.31 9.96
C ALA A 50 7.09 -12.45 8.97
N LEU A 51 6.73 -12.50 7.69
CA LEU A 51 7.66 -12.34 6.57
C LEU A 51 7.58 -10.89 6.07
N VAL A 52 8.70 -10.17 6.08
CA VAL A 52 8.79 -8.76 5.68
C VAL A 52 9.50 -8.67 4.33
N ILE A 53 8.82 -8.12 3.34
CA ILE A 53 9.40 -7.83 2.02
C ILE A 53 9.98 -6.42 2.04
N VAL A 54 11.28 -6.31 1.79
CA VAL A 54 12.00 -5.03 1.67
C VAL A 54 12.47 -4.89 0.24
N CYS A 55 12.08 -3.80 -0.41
CA CYS A 55 12.50 -3.45 -1.76
C CYS A 55 13.02 -2.02 -1.81
N THR A 56 13.85 -1.74 -2.82
CA THR A 56 14.50 -0.42 -2.98
C THR A 56 13.67 0.59 -3.76
N ARG A 57 12.66 0.15 -4.51
CA ARG A 57 11.77 1.02 -5.28
C ARG A 57 10.37 1.07 -4.64
N PRO A 58 9.75 2.25 -4.53
CA PRO A 58 8.45 2.42 -3.87
C PRO A 58 7.31 2.02 -4.82
N ILE A 59 7.13 0.72 -5.05
CA ILE A 59 6.04 0.16 -5.87
C ILE A 59 5.03 -0.50 -4.92
N GLU A 60 3.75 -0.16 -5.07
CA GLU A 60 2.70 -0.79 -4.28
C GLU A 60 2.42 -2.24 -4.74
N PRO A 61 1.98 -3.15 -3.86
CA PRO A 61 1.58 -4.50 -4.24
C PRO A 61 0.16 -4.47 -4.82
N PHE A 62 0.02 -3.98 -6.05
CA PHE A 62 -1.27 -3.93 -6.76
C PHE A 62 -1.62 -5.23 -7.48
N ASP A 63 -0.67 -6.17 -7.58
CA ASP A 63 -0.82 -7.46 -8.24
C ASP A 63 -0.26 -8.60 -7.35
N VAL A 64 -0.75 -9.83 -7.50
CA VAL A 64 -0.21 -11.01 -6.81
C VAL A 64 1.20 -11.36 -7.31
N ASP A 65 1.52 -11.04 -8.57
CA ASP A 65 2.85 -11.29 -9.15
C ASP A 65 3.95 -10.47 -8.48
N PHE A 66 3.60 -9.48 -7.64
CA PHE A 66 4.54 -8.81 -6.75
C PHE A 66 5.35 -9.82 -5.92
N TYR A 67 4.70 -10.91 -5.48
CA TYR A 67 5.29 -11.94 -4.63
C TYR A 67 6.17 -12.94 -5.41
N ASP A 68 5.92 -13.10 -6.71
CA ASP A 68 6.72 -13.97 -7.60
C ASP A 68 8.19 -13.56 -7.66
N ALA A 69 8.47 -12.27 -7.52
CA ALA A 69 9.84 -11.75 -7.46
C ALA A 69 10.67 -12.42 -6.35
N LEU A 70 10.04 -13.01 -5.34
CA LEU A 70 10.68 -13.72 -4.23
C LEU A 70 10.27 -15.20 -4.13
N GLY A 71 9.46 -15.69 -5.08
CA GLY A 71 8.92 -17.06 -5.05
C GLY A 71 7.98 -17.32 -3.87
N ILE A 72 7.25 -16.29 -3.42
CA ILE A 72 6.31 -16.38 -2.30
C ILE A 72 4.90 -16.62 -2.84
N ASP A 73 4.20 -17.62 -2.33
CA ASP A 73 2.77 -17.78 -2.58
C ASP A 73 1.97 -16.98 -1.52
N PRO A 74 1.24 -15.92 -1.92
CA PRO A 74 0.46 -15.13 -0.97
C PRO A 74 -0.70 -15.92 -0.34
N THR A 75 -1.15 -17.02 -0.96
CA THR A 75 -2.26 -17.85 -0.45
C THR A 75 -1.86 -18.78 0.69
N GLU A 76 -0.56 -19.03 0.87
CA GLU A 76 -0.04 -19.81 2.01
C GLU A 76 -0.04 -19.01 3.33
N HIS A 77 -0.36 -17.71 3.27
CA HIS A 77 -0.32 -16.80 4.41
C HIS A 77 -1.72 -16.50 4.94
N ARG A 78 -1.90 -16.59 6.26
CA ARG A 78 -3.19 -16.30 6.92
C ARG A 78 -3.61 -14.84 6.83
N ILE A 79 -2.63 -13.93 6.77
CA ILE A 79 -2.84 -12.48 6.75
C ILE A 79 -1.81 -11.88 5.78
N LEU A 80 -2.29 -11.00 4.89
CA LEU A 80 -1.44 -10.18 4.04
C LEU A 80 -1.61 -8.71 4.43
N LEU A 81 -0.50 -8.02 4.73
CA LEU A 81 -0.49 -6.58 4.94
C LEU A 81 -0.09 -5.89 3.63
N ILE A 82 -1.05 -5.25 2.98
CA ILE A 82 -0.86 -4.63 1.67
C ILE A 82 -0.90 -3.11 1.83
N LYS A 83 0.20 -2.44 1.45
CA LYS A 83 0.25 -0.97 1.41
C LYS A 83 -0.33 -0.47 0.08
N SER A 84 -1.64 -0.52 -0.06
CA SER A 84 -2.39 0.04 -1.18
C SER A 84 -3.74 0.58 -0.70
N ARG A 85 -4.40 1.44 -1.48
CA ARG A 85 -5.75 1.94 -1.16
C ARG A 85 -6.83 1.19 -1.92
N GLN A 86 -6.64 0.94 -3.21
CA GLN A 86 -7.71 0.48 -4.11
C GLN A 86 -7.25 -0.60 -5.10
N HIS A 87 -6.11 -0.41 -5.77
CA HIS A 87 -5.71 -1.25 -6.92
C HIS A 87 -5.57 -2.74 -6.57
N PHE A 88 -5.10 -3.04 -5.36
CA PHE A 88 -4.94 -4.42 -4.88
C PHE A 88 -6.26 -5.22 -4.91
N ARG A 89 -7.41 -4.56 -4.73
CA ARG A 89 -8.72 -5.25 -4.63
C ARG A 89 -8.99 -6.16 -5.82
N ALA A 90 -8.66 -5.72 -7.03
CA ALA A 90 -8.95 -6.48 -8.25
C ALA A 90 -8.34 -7.88 -8.29
N VAL A 91 -7.21 -8.09 -7.60
CA VAL A 91 -6.51 -9.39 -7.58
C VAL A 91 -6.57 -10.09 -6.22
N PHE A 92 -6.69 -9.35 -5.11
CA PHE A 92 -6.68 -9.92 -3.76
C PHE A 92 -8.09 -10.20 -3.24
N GLU A 93 -9.14 -9.47 -3.66
CA GLU A 93 -10.52 -9.79 -3.26
C GLU A 93 -10.94 -11.22 -3.61
N PRO A 94 -10.61 -11.77 -4.80
CA PRO A 94 -10.96 -13.15 -5.15
C PRO A 94 -10.31 -14.22 -4.26
N ILE A 95 -9.19 -13.92 -3.62
CA ILE A 95 -8.42 -14.87 -2.78
C ILE A 95 -8.50 -14.55 -1.28
N ALA A 96 -9.07 -13.41 -0.90
CA ALA A 96 -9.22 -12.99 0.48
C ALA A 96 -10.58 -13.40 1.04
N GLN A 97 -10.59 -13.90 2.28
CA GLN A 97 -11.85 -14.11 3.01
C GLN A 97 -12.48 -12.77 3.45
N GLU A 98 -11.66 -11.81 3.86
CA GLU A 98 -12.08 -10.51 4.35
C GLU A 98 -11.01 -9.45 4.07
N ILE A 99 -11.43 -8.22 3.79
CA ILE A 99 -10.55 -7.06 3.66
C ILE A 99 -10.81 -6.10 4.82
N ILE A 100 -9.81 -5.93 5.67
CA ILE A 100 -9.86 -5.02 6.82
C ILE A 100 -9.07 -3.76 6.48
N GLY A 101 -9.77 -2.63 6.36
CA GLY A 101 -9.13 -1.33 6.17
C GLY A 101 -8.42 -0.87 7.46
N VAL A 102 -7.13 -0.55 7.35
CA VAL A 102 -6.33 -0.05 8.48
C VAL A 102 -6.01 1.43 8.27
N ALA A 103 -6.56 2.28 9.14
CA ALA A 103 -6.26 3.71 9.16
C ALA A 103 -4.91 3.98 9.84
N GLY A 104 -3.83 3.91 9.06
CA GLY A 104 -2.49 4.26 9.52
C GLY A 104 -2.19 5.76 9.41
N PRO A 105 -1.41 6.35 10.34
CA PRO A 105 -0.95 7.73 10.20
C PRO A 105 -0.06 7.88 8.96
N GLY A 106 -0.16 9.01 8.26
CA GLY A 106 0.74 9.30 7.13
C GLY A 106 0.17 10.27 6.10
N VAL A 107 0.94 10.46 5.03
CA VAL A 107 0.64 11.40 3.93
C VAL A 107 -0.60 11.06 3.11
N CYS A 108 -1.06 9.80 3.18
CA CYS A 108 -2.21 9.30 2.43
C CYS A 108 -3.44 9.04 3.32
N SER A 109 -3.54 9.69 4.49
CA SER A 109 -4.75 9.60 5.31
C SER A 109 -5.96 10.20 4.57
N GLU A 110 -7.14 9.65 4.83
CA GLU A 110 -8.43 10.19 4.36
C GLU A 110 -9.02 11.18 5.37
N ASP A 111 -8.41 11.30 6.55
CA ASP A 111 -8.73 12.33 7.51
C ASP A 111 -8.03 13.65 7.15
N TYR A 112 -8.78 14.50 6.44
CA TYR A 112 -8.33 15.82 6.02
C TYR A 112 -8.07 16.78 7.19
N SER A 113 -8.58 16.50 8.40
CA SER A 113 -8.28 17.32 9.59
C SER A 113 -6.81 17.24 10.01
N LEU A 114 -6.09 16.21 9.54
CA LEU A 114 -4.67 16.01 9.82
C LEU A 114 -3.75 16.88 8.97
N VAL A 115 -4.27 17.55 7.93
CA VAL A 115 -3.51 18.35 6.98
C VAL A 115 -3.85 19.83 7.15
N GLU A 116 -2.83 20.67 7.25
CA GLU A 116 -2.99 22.12 7.19
C GLU A 116 -3.02 22.58 5.74
N PHE A 117 -4.20 23.00 5.26
CA PHE A 117 -4.38 23.55 3.93
C PHE A 117 -4.28 25.07 3.96
N GLU A 118 -3.29 25.65 3.28
CA GLU A 118 -3.11 27.11 3.20
C GLU A 118 -3.72 27.73 1.93
N HIS A 119 -3.57 27.06 0.79
CA HIS A 119 -3.89 27.63 -0.54
C HIS A 119 -5.04 26.88 -1.24
N ILE A 120 -6.10 26.55 -0.48
CA ILE A 120 -7.29 25.90 -1.03
C ILE A 120 -8.44 26.91 -1.20
N ARG A 121 -9.30 26.66 -2.19
CA ARG A 121 -10.53 27.43 -2.37
C ARG A 121 -11.51 27.09 -1.25
N ARG A 122 -11.95 28.10 -0.50
CA ARG A 122 -12.99 27.96 0.54
C ARG A 122 -14.23 28.78 0.17
N PRO A 123 -15.43 28.38 0.62
CA PRO A 123 -15.68 27.26 1.54
C PRO A 123 -15.77 25.91 0.79
N MET A 124 -15.35 24.79 1.41
CA MET A 124 -15.25 23.46 0.80
C MET A 124 -15.69 22.34 1.75
N TYR A 125 -16.79 21.65 1.43
CA TYR A 125 -17.18 20.40 2.09
C TYR A 125 -16.17 19.28 1.74
N PRO A 126 -15.71 18.43 2.69
CA PRO A 126 -16.12 18.31 4.10
C PRO A 126 -15.32 19.15 5.10
N MET A 127 -14.37 19.98 4.67
CA MET A 127 -13.51 20.76 5.59
C MET A 127 -14.24 21.95 6.24
N ASP A 128 -15.22 22.51 5.53
CA ASP A 128 -16.09 23.60 5.97
C ASP A 128 -17.52 23.04 6.10
N LEU A 129 -17.92 22.65 7.32
CA LEU A 129 -19.16 21.91 7.57
C LEU A 129 -20.45 22.72 7.33
N ASP A 130 -20.34 24.04 7.32
CA ASP A 130 -21.40 24.97 6.91
C ASP A 130 -21.58 25.04 5.39
N THR A 131 -20.67 24.41 4.62
CA THR A 131 -20.78 24.28 3.16
C THR A 131 -21.67 23.10 2.81
N PRO A 132 -22.72 23.30 1.98
CA PRO A 132 -23.51 22.18 1.47
C PRO A 132 -22.62 21.23 0.66
N LYS A 133 -22.91 19.93 0.76
CA LYS A 133 -22.29 18.91 -0.10
C LYS A 133 -22.50 19.30 -1.55
N THR A 134 -21.42 19.47 -2.30
CA THR A 134 -21.50 19.56 -3.76
C THR A 134 -21.94 18.20 -4.28
N VAL A 135 -23.22 18.09 -4.66
CA VAL A 135 -23.73 16.92 -5.37
C VAL A 135 -23.27 17.06 -6.82
N ILE A 136 -22.24 16.31 -7.19
CA ILE A 136 -21.92 16.10 -8.60
C ILE A 136 -22.97 15.09 -9.09
N GLY A 137 -23.87 15.53 -9.97
CA GLY A 137 -24.98 14.70 -10.47
C GLY A 137 -24.50 13.40 -11.13
N ASN A 138 -25.38 12.40 -11.12
CA ASN A 138 -25.19 11.11 -11.80
C ASN A 138 -24.97 11.27 -13.31
#